data_AF-A0A2R6GU29-F1
#
_entry.id   AF-A0A2R6GU29-F1
#
_cell.length_a   1.000
_cell.length_b   1.000
_cell.length_c   1.000
_cell.angle_alpha   90.00
_cell.angle_beta   90.00
_cell.angle_gamma   90.00
#
_symmetry.space_group_name_H-M   'P 1'
#
loop_
_entity.id
_entity.type
_entity.pdbx_description
1 polymer ?
#
loop_
_entity_poly.entity_id
_entity_poly.type
_entity_poly.pdbx_seq_one_letter_code
_entity_poly.pdbx_strand_id
1 'polypeptide(L)'
;MYVSVFGGAGIGFLLRYLDYPVVGEAVYIVGVLSFLAIWKGSDVQLMDERDWALERRASLTALQITGAVLVVVASASRLVTWLTDYTVPTLVWGVLYGYIGLFIAFGVAYLYHRRRL
;
A
#
# COMPACT_ATOMS: atom_id res chain seq x y z
N MET A 1 -10.77 12.46 2.04
CA MET A 1 -10.53 11.31 1.16
C MET A 1 -9.89 10.13 1.92
N TYR A 2 -8.65 10.25 2.40
CA TYR A 2 -7.92 9.15 3.09
C TYR A 2 -8.59 8.60 4.35
N VAL A 3 -9.34 9.42 5.09
CA VAL A 3 -10.11 9.00 6.28
C VAL A 3 -11.11 7.89 5.97
N SER A 4 -11.68 7.85 4.76
CA SER A 4 -12.63 6.79 4.38
C SER A 4 -11.95 5.41 4.28
N VAL A 5 -10.73 5.36 3.75
CA VAL A 5 -9.94 4.13 3.63
C VAL A 5 -9.39 3.72 4.98
N PHE A 6 -8.76 4.65 5.72
CA PHE A 6 -8.18 4.35 7.03
C PHE A 6 -9.25 4.03 8.08
N GLY A 7 -10.37 4.76 8.06
CA GLY A 7 -11.53 4.52 8.92
C GLY A 7 -12.21 3.19 8.58
N GLY A 8 -12.44 2.91 7.29
CA GLY A 8 -12.99 1.63 6.84
C GLY A 8 -12.11 0.45 7.25
N ALA A 9 -10.78 0.57 7.08
CA ALA A 9 -9.84 -0.47 7.51
C ALA A 9 -9.82 -0.63 9.04
N GLY A 10 -9.74 0.47 9.80
CA GLY A 10 -9.71 0.43 11.26
C GLY A 10 -10.98 -0.16 11.87
N ILE A 11 -12.15 0.26 11.40
CA ILE A 11 -13.44 -0.29 11.84
C ILE A 11 -13.58 -1.74 11.38
N GLY A 12 -13.14 -2.07 10.16
CA GLY A 12 -13.13 -3.44 9.65
C GLY A 12 -12.31 -4.39 10.53
N PHE A 13 -11.11 -3.97 10.96
CA PHE A 13 -10.29 -4.74 11.89
C PHE A 13 -10.92 -4.87 13.27
N LEU A 14 -11.54 -3.81 13.80
CA LEU A 14 -12.24 -3.87 15.08
C LEU A 14 -13.41 -4.87 15.03
N LEU A 15 -14.22 -4.83 13.98
CA LEU A 15 -15.34 -5.76 13.80
C LEU A 15 -14.87 -7.20 13.64
N ARG A 16 -13.75 -7.41 12.95
CA ARG A 16 -13.11 -8.72 12.86
C ARG A 16 -12.63 -9.23 14.21
N TYR A 17 -12.09 -8.35 15.06
CA TYR A 17 -11.71 -8.69 16.44
C TYR A 17 -12.92 -9.04 17.31
N LEU A 18 -14.09 -8.49 17.01
CA LEU A 18 -15.37 -8.77 17.69
C LEU A 18 -16.14 -9.96 17.06
N ASP A 19 -15.47 -10.84 16.29
CA ASP A 19 -16.06 -12.00 15.62
C ASP A 19 -17.12 -11.69 14.54
N TYR A 20 -17.08 -10.49 13.95
CA TYR A 20 -17.90 -10.12 12.78
C TYR A 20 -17.04 -9.95 11.50
N PRO A 21 -16.37 -11.00 11.00
CA PRO A 21 -15.42 -10.87 9.88
C PRO A 21 -16.08 -10.41 8.58
N VAL A 22 -17.29 -10.90 8.28
CA VAL A 22 -18.02 -10.54 7.06
C VAL A 22 -18.46 -9.07 7.08
N VAL A 23 -18.97 -8.61 8.22
CA VAL A 23 -19.39 -7.21 8.39
C VAL A 23 -18.18 -6.29 8.37
N GLY A 24 -17.08 -6.69 9.00
CA GLY A 24 -15.81 -5.94 8.96
C GLY A 24 -15.30 -5.75 7.54
N GLU A 25 -15.34 -6.80 6.71
CA GLU A 25 -14.94 -6.72 5.31
C GLU A 25 -15.87 -5.82 4.49
N ALA A 26 -17.19 -5.93 4.71
CA ALA A 26 -18.16 -5.06 4.04
C ALA A 26 -17.91 -3.58 4.36
N VAL A 27 -17.61 -3.25 5.63
CA VAL A 27 -17.28 -1.88 6.05
C VAL A 27 -15.99 -1.38 5.39
N TYR A 28 -14.96 -2.23 5.33
CA TYR A 28 -13.73 -1.90 4.62
C TYR A 28 -13.98 -1.59 3.15
N ILE A 29 -14.72 -2.44 2.45
CA ILE A 29 -15.08 -2.26 1.03
C ILE A 29 -15.88 -0.97 0.83
N VAL A 30 -16.87 -0.69 1.68
CA VAL A 30 -17.65 0.56 1.62
C VAL A 30 -16.75 1.79 1.81
N GLY A 31 -15.75 1.71 2.69
CA GLY A 31 -14.74 2.76 2.85
C GLY A 31 -13.94 3.01 1.56
N VAL A 32 -13.51 1.95 0.88
CA VAL A 32 -12.81 2.03 -0.42
C VAL A 32 -13.74 2.59 -1.52
N LEU A 33 -14.99 2.13 -1.60
CA LEU A 33 -15.95 2.65 -2.58
C LEU A 33 -16.26 4.12 -2.35
N SER A 34 -16.33 4.54 -1.08
CA SER A 34 -16.53 5.93 -0.70
C SER A 34 -15.34 6.80 -1.11
N PHE A 35 -14.10 6.29 -0.95
CA PHE A 35 -12.90 6.94 -1.49
C PHE A 35 -13.02 7.18 -2.99
N LEU A 36 -13.38 6.14 -3.76
CA LEU A 36 -13.51 6.22 -5.23
C LEU A 36 -14.61 7.19 -5.66
N ALA A 37 -15.75 7.16 -4.96
CA ALA A 37 -16.87 8.07 -5.22
C ALA A 37 -16.47 9.53 -4.97
N ILE A 38 -15.76 9.81 -3.86
CA ILE A 38 -15.25 11.14 -3.56
C ILE A 38 -14.21 11.56 -4.61
N TRP A 39 -13.22 10.72 -4.88
CA TRP A 39 -12.14 11.03 -5.82
C TRP A 39 -12.65 11.37 -7.23
N LYS A 40 -13.66 10.64 -7.73
CA LYS A 40 -14.26 10.90 -9.04
C LYS A 40 -15.28 12.06 -9.02
N GLY A 41 -15.95 12.28 -7.91
CA GLY A 41 -17.04 13.25 -7.78
C GLY A 41 -16.62 14.64 -7.32
N SER A 42 -15.44 14.79 -6.72
CA SER A 42 -14.93 16.07 -6.26
C SER A 42 -14.09 16.75 -7.34
N ASP A 43 -14.60 17.85 -7.91
CA ASP A 43 -13.89 18.68 -8.91
C ASP A 43 -12.99 19.75 -8.25
N VAL A 44 -12.65 19.55 -6.97
CA VAL A 44 -11.92 20.57 -6.21
C VAL A 44 -10.42 20.44 -6.49
N GLN A 45 -9.89 21.34 -7.33
CA GLN A 45 -8.45 21.52 -7.48
C GLN A 45 -7.88 22.23 -6.24
N LEU A 46 -7.66 21.47 -5.17
CA LEU A 46 -7.04 21.98 -3.93
C LEU A 46 -5.52 21.95 -3.95
N MET A 47 -4.89 21.27 -4.91
CA MET A 47 -3.43 21.10 -4.91
C MET A 47 -2.74 22.22 -5.67
N ASP A 48 -1.96 23.01 -4.93
CA ASP A 48 -1.01 23.95 -5.50
C ASP A 48 0.32 23.26 -5.87
N GLU A 49 1.27 24.01 -6.43
CA GLU A 49 2.60 23.47 -6.79
C GLU A 49 3.36 22.91 -5.58
N ARG A 50 3.13 23.45 -4.37
CA ARG A 50 3.80 23.00 -3.14
C ARG A 50 3.27 21.64 -2.72
N ASP A 51 1.97 21.44 -2.79
CA ASP A 51 1.34 20.16 -2.50
C ASP A 51 1.84 19.07 -3.46
N TRP A 52 1.96 19.38 -4.75
CA TRP A 52 2.49 18.44 -5.75
C TRP A 52 3.95 18.08 -5.48
N ALA A 53 4.76 19.08 -5.11
CA ALA A 53 6.14 18.85 -4.73
C ALA A 53 6.24 18.00 -3.45
N LEU A 54 5.37 18.22 -2.47
CA LEU A 54 5.30 17.44 -1.24
C LEU A 54 4.92 15.99 -1.53
N GLU A 55 3.86 15.75 -2.31
CA GLU A 55 3.40 14.41 -2.65
C GLU A 55 4.48 13.61 -3.41
N ARG A 56 5.19 14.25 -4.35
CA ARG A 56 6.31 13.63 -5.06
C ARG A 56 7.46 13.25 -4.12
N ARG A 57 7.81 14.11 -3.17
CA ARG A 57 8.89 13.82 -2.20
C ARG A 57 8.46 12.74 -1.22
N ALA A 58 7.23 12.82 -0.71
CA ALA A 58 6.67 11.86 0.23
C ALA A 58 6.54 10.47 -0.38
N SER A 59 6.00 10.36 -1.60
CA SER A 59 5.88 9.08 -2.32
C SER A 59 7.24 8.45 -2.60
N LEU A 60 8.21 9.23 -3.08
CA LEU A 60 9.56 8.71 -3.33
C LEU A 60 10.25 8.27 -2.03
N THR A 61 10.14 9.05 -0.96
CA THR A 61 10.71 8.73 0.36
C THR A 61 10.07 7.47 0.92
N ALA A 62 8.74 7.35 0.84
CA ALA A 62 8.02 6.16 1.27
C ALA A 62 8.48 4.91 0.51
N LEU A 63 8.58 4.98 -0.82
CA LEU A 63 9.10 3.87 -1.63
C LEU A 63 10.54 3.50 -1.26
N GLN A 64 11.41 4.47 -1.00
CA GLN A 64 12.79 4.21 -0.59
C GLN A 64 12.87 3.53 0.78
N ILE A 65 12.14 4.04 1.77
CA ILE A 65 12.08 3.46 3.13
C ILE A 65 11.51 2.04 3.06
N THR A 66 10.37 1.86 2.40
CA THR A 66 9.75 0.55 2.21
C THR A 66 10.69 -0.40 1.48
N GLY A 67 11.38 0.05 0.45
CA GLY A 67 12.37 -0.75 -0.27
C GLY A 67 13.52 -1.21 0.62
N ALA A 68 14.09 -0.31 1.42
CA ALA A 68 15.16 -0.65 2.36
C ALA A 68 14.71 -1.71 3.39
N VAL A 69 13.53 -1.52 3.98
CA VAL A 69 12.96 -2.51 4.93
C VAL A 69 12.76 -3.86 4.25
N LEU A 70 12.20 -3.88 3.03
CA LEU A 70 11.95 -5.12 2.30
C LEU A 70 13.22 -5.84 1.88
N VAL A 71 14.32 -5.13 1.57
CA VAL A 71 15.62 -5.75 1.29
C VAL A 71 16.11 -6.53 2.52
N VAL A 72 16.00 -5.94 3.71
CA VAL A 72 16.39 -6.60 4.96
C VAL A 72 15.48 -7.79 5.24
N VAL A 73 14.16 -7.60 5.18
CA VAL A 73 13.18 -8.66 5.46
C VAL A 73 13.32 -9.83 4.49
N ALA A 74 13.46 -9.56 3.18
CA ALA A 74 13.63 -10.60 2.17
C ALA A 74 14.94 -11.36 2.36
N SER A 75 16.02 -10.66 2.72
CA SER A 75 17.32 -11.28 2.97
C SER A 75 17.29 -12.16 4.23
N ALA A 76 16.72 -11.65 5.33
CA ALA A 76 16.53 -12.43 6.56
C ALA A 76 15.65 -13.66 6.32
N SER A 77 14.55 -13.51 5.58
CA SER A 77 13.64 -14.63 5.24
C SER A 77 14.35 -15.73 4.44
N ARG A 78 15.18 -15.35 3.46
CA ARG A 78 15.99 -16.32 2.70
C ARG A 78 17.04 -17.00 3.57
N LEU A 79 17.79 -16.22 4.36
CA LEU A 79 18.87 -16.75 5.19
C LEU A 79 18.35 -17.67 6.29
N VAL A 80 17.25 -17.31 6.97
CA VAL A 80 16.71 -18.16 8.04
C VAL A 80 16.22 -19.50 7.50
N THR A 81 15.62 -19.50 6.30
CA THR A 81 15.17 -20.74 5.62
C THR A 81 16.35 -21.63 5.24
N TRP A 82 17.52 -21.05 4.97
CA TRP A 82 18.71 -21.80 4.56
C TRP A 82 19.58 -22.25 5.74
N LEU A 83 19.66 -21.43 6.80
CA LEU A 83 20.52 -21.65 7.96
C LEU A 83 19.85 -22.44 9.08
N THR A 84 18.53 -22.61 9.04
CA THR A 84 17.75 -23.23 10.11
C THR A 84 16.63 -24.09 9.55
N ASP A 85 16.03 -24.94 10.39
CA ASP A 85 14.84 -25.72 10.04
C ASP A 85 13.54 -24.89 10.04
N TYR A 86 13.63 -23.58 10.29
CA TYR A 86 12.46 -22.70 10.30
C TYR A 86 11.93 -22.49 8.88
N THR A 87 10.67 -22.86 8.67
CA THR A 87 9.96 -22.61 7.42
C THR A 87 9.25 -21.26 7.47
N VAL A 88 9.68 -20.32 6.65
CA VAL A 88 8.99 -19.02 6.49
C VAL A 88 7.60 -19.24 5.88
N PRO A 89 6.51 -18.70 6.49
CA PRO A 89 5.16 -18.87 5.97
C PRO A 89 5.01 -18.38 4.51
N THR A 90 4.26 -19.12 3.69
CA THR A 90 4.03 -18.80 2.27
C THR A 90 3.46 -17.40 2.06
N LEU A 91 2.65 -16.91 3.02
CA LEU A 91 2.11 -15.56 3.01
C LEU A 91 3.21 -14.48 2.94
N VAL A 92 4.33 -14.67 3.64
CA VAL A 92 5.44 -13.71 3.64
C VAL A 92 6.03 -13.58 2.24
N TRP A 93 6.23 -14.70 1.55
CA TRP A 93 6.68 -14.69 0.16
C TRP A 93 5.68 -13.98 -0.77
N GLY A 94 4.38 -14.24 -0.60
CA GLY A 94 3.33 -13.54 -1.33
C GLY A 94 3.39 -12.02 -1.14
N VAL A 95 3.58 -11.55 0.10
CA VAL A 95 3.73 -10.12 0.42
C VAL A 95 4.99 -9.54 -0.24
N LEU A 96 6.13 -10.24 -0.16
CA LEU A 96 7.37 -9.81 -0.80
C LEU A 96 7.21 -9.66 -2.32
N TYR A 97 6.58 -10.63 -2.99
CA TYR A 97 6.30 -10.55 -4.42
C TYR A 97 5.29 -9.45 -4.75
N GLY A 98 4.30 -9.21 -3.88
CA GLY A 98 3.35 -8.10 -4.02
C GLY A 98 4.05 -6.74 -4.05
N TYR A 99 5.02 -6.53 -3.16
CA TYR A 99 5.82 -5.30 -3.16
C TYR A 99 6.73 -5.18 -4.39
N ILE A 100 7.28 -6.28 -4.91
CA ILE A 100 7.99 -6.25 -6.21
C ILE A 100 7.06 -5.70 -7.29
N GLY A 101 5.80 -6.16 -7.33
CA GLY A 101 4.77 -5.63 -8.22
C GLY A 101 4.57 -4.12 -8.07
N LEU A 102 4.52 -3.60 -6.83
CA LEU A 102 4.41 -2.17 -6.55
C LEU A 102 5.61 -1.38 -7.13
N PHE A 103 6.84 -1.84 -6.91
CA PHE A 103 8.04 -1.18 -7.46
C PHE A 103 8.08 -1.21 -8.98
N ILE A 104 7.66 -2.32 -9.60
CA ILE A 104 7.53 -2.42 -11.05
C ILE A 104 6.48 -1.43 -11.56
N ALA A 105 5.30 -1.36 -10.93
CA ALA A 105 4.24 -0.43 -11.31
C ALA A 105 4.71 1.02 -11.23
N PHE A 106 5.42 1.38 -10.16
CA PHE A 106 6.04 2.70 -10.04
C PHE A 106 7.07 2.97 -11.14
N GLY A 107 7.98 2.02 -11.40
CA GLY A 107 8.99 2.13 -12.45
C GLY A 107 8.38 2.31 -13.85
N VAL A 108 7.34 1.55 -14.17
CA VAL A 108 6.59 1.65 -15.43
C VAL A 108 5.90 3.02 -15.54
N ALA A 109 5.20 3.46 -14.49
CA ALA A 109 4.55 4.76 -14.47
C ALA A 109 5.57 5.91 -14.64
N TYR A 110 6.69 5.84 -13.93
CA TYR A 110 7.77 6.81 -14.05
C TYR A 110 8.33 6.87 -15.48
N LEU A 111 8.62 5.72 -16.09
CA LEU A 111 9.11 5.66 -17.47
C LEU A 111 8.09 6.18 -18.48
N TYR A 112 6.81 5.86 -18.29
CA TYR A 112 5.73 6.34 -19.13
C TYR A 112 5.63 7.87 -19.10
N HIS A 113 5.62 8.47 -17.92
CA HIS A 113 5.58 9.93 -17.78
C HIS A 113 6.87 10.59 -18.29
N ARG A 114 8.05 10.02 -18.01
CA ARG A 114 9.33 10.53 -18.51
C ARG A 114 9.40 10.60 -20.03
N ARG A 115 8.77 9.66 -20.75
CA ARG A 115 8.74 9.64 -22.23
C ARG A 115 7.77 10.65 -22.84
N ARG A 116 6.90 11.27 -22.03
CA ARG A 116 5.88 12.24 -22.47
C ARG A 116 6.21 13.68 -22.06
N LEU A 117 7.31 13.88 -21.35
CA LEU A 117 7.93 15.18 -21.10
C LEU A 117 8.87 15.51 -22.26
#